data_AF-A0A948GZ44-F1
#
_entry.id   AF-A0A948GZ44-F1
#
_cell.length_a   1.000
_cell.length_b   1.000
_cell.length_c   1.000
_cell.angle_alpha   90.00
_cell.angle_beta   90.00
_cell.angle_gamma   90.00
#
_symmetry.space_group_name_H-M   'P 1'
#
loop_
_entity.id
_entity.type
_entity.pdbx_description
1 polymer ?
#
loop_
_entity_poly.entity_id
_entity_poly.type
_entity_poly.pdbx_seq_one_letter_code
_entity_poly.pdbx_strand_id
1 'polypeptide(L)'
;MKRVYFAFILVFLGISLSFSAEGILIDDFEASITGGPQGTVDFGSGNGSFVDVKVNKDIKYSGKQSMMVKYDSVSGGYMWIARGFGLDAKNSAWLVGPDGIAWNKVKGISLYMYGSNSGARIALDIKDSGNEIWRIMFDDNFKEWKQVTCDFVNFFARGDWQPDGADKNAVLNFPIKSYRFELRSEGKGTLYFDQVELYL
;
A
#
# COMPACT_ATOMS: atom_id res chain seq x y z
N MET A 1 -24.15 -64.68 9.91
CA MET A 1 -24.73 -63.36 9.57
C MET A 1 -23.78 -62.28 10.04
N LYS A 2 -22.95 -61.71 9.15
CA LYS A 2 -22.02 -60.61 9.47
C LYS A 2 -22.68 -59.29 9.08
N ARG A 3 -22.92 -58.40 10.04
CA ARG A 3 -23.45 -57.05 9.80
C ARG A 3 -22.29 -56.13 9.44
N VAL A 4 -22.32 -55.55 8.24
CA VAL A 4 -21.40 -54.50 7.80
C VAL A 4 -22.04 -53.16 8.14
N TYR A 5 -21.36 -52.34 8.95
CA TYR A 5 -21.79 -50.98 9.26
C TYR A 5 -21.07 -50.02 8.30
N PHE A 6 -21.83 -49.34 7.45
CA PHE A 6 -21.35 -48.22 6.66
C PHE A 6 -21.35 -46.97 7.55
N ALA A 7 -20.16 -46.44 7.84
CA ALA A 7 -20.02 -45.13 8.46
C ALA A 7 -20.13 -44.04 7.37
N PHE A 8 -21.21 -43.26 7.40
CA PHE A 8 -21.31 -42.03 6.61
C PHE A 8 -20.46 -40.94 7.28
N ILE A 9 -19.34 -40.58 6.66
CA ILE A 9 -18.56 -39.40 7.05
C ILE A 9 -19.24 -38.18 6.41
N LEU A 10 -19.93 -37.39 7.23
CA LEU A 10 -20.44 -36.08 6.84
C LEU A 10 -19.27 -35.09 6.87
N VAL A 11 -18.72 -34.74 5.71
CA VAL A 11 -17.72 -33.67 5.59
C VAL A 11 -18.46 -32.34 5.60
N PHE A 12 -18.43 -31.64 6.73
CA PHE A 12 -18.81 -30.23 6.78
C PHE A 12 -17.73 -29.42 6.05
N LEU A 13 -18.01 -29.01 4.80
CA LEU A 13 -17.29 -27.90 4.19
C LEU A 13 -17.62 -26.64 4.98
N GLY A 14 -16.73 -26.25 5.89
CA GLY A 14 -16.77 -24.95 6.51
C GLY A 14 -16.50 -23.90 5.45
N ILE A 15 -17.55 -23.26 4.93
CA ILE A 15 -17.41 -22.02 4.18
C ILE A 15 -17.01 -20.97 5.21
N SER A 16 -15.72 -20.65 5.30
CA SER A 16 -15.26 -19.46 6.00
C SER A 16 -15.68 -18.25 5.17
N LEU A 17 -16.86 -17.69 5.47
CA LEU A 17 -17.17 -16.32 5.11
C LEU A 17 -16.26 -15.43 5.94
N SER A 18 -15.12 -15.04 5.38
CA SER A 18 -14.30 -13.98 5.94
C SER A 18 -15.08 -12.68 5.81
N PHE A 19 -15.69 -12.23 6.90
CA PHE A 19 -16.19 -10.87 6.99
C PHE A 19 -14.99 -9.93 6.92
N SER A 20 -14.83 -9.20 5.82
CA SER A 20 -13.92 -8.06 5.77
C SER A 20 -14.41 -7.05 6.80
N ALA A 21 -13.56 -6.68 7.75
CA ALA A 21 -13.82 -5.51 8.59
C ALA A 21 -14.06 -4.30 7.67
N GLU A 22 -15.10 -3.50 7.94
CA GLU A 22 -15.34 -2.24 7.23
C GLU A 22 -14.08 -1.37 7.32
N GLY A 23 -13.47 -1.08 6.18
CA GLY A 23 -12.36 -0.14 6.04
C GLY A 23 -12.85 1.17 5.42
N ILE A 24 -12.15 2.26 5.69
CA ILE A 24 -12.35 3.54 5.03
C ILE A 24 -11.52 3.52 3.75
N LEU A 25 -12.19 3.42 2.59
CA LEU A 25 -11.55 3.52 1.28
C LEU A 25 -10.95 4.92 1.08
N ILE A 26 -9.63 4.99 0.91
CA ILE A 26 -8.91 6.26 0.70
C ILE A 26 -8.36 6.41 -0.72
N ASP A 27 -8.14 5.31 -1.44
CA ASP A 27 -7.72 5.34 -2.85
C ASP A 27 -8.12 4.05 -3.57
N ASP A 28 -8.95 4.15 -4.61
CA ASP A 28 -9.28 3.04 -5.51
C ASP A 28 -8.61 3.19 -6.89
N PHE A 29 -7.81 4.24 -7.06
CA PHE A 29 -7.17 4.61 -8.32
C PHE A 29 -8.12 4.80 -9.51
N GLU A 30 -9.42 5.04 -9.29
CA GLU A 30 -10.38 5.27 -10.38
C GLU A 30 -10.31 6.69 -10.96
N ALA A 31 -9.69 7.62 -10.24
CA ALA A 31 -9.34 8.94 -10.74
C ALA A 31 -8.14 8.91 -11.71
N SER A 32 -7.88 10.03 -12.38
CA SER A 32 -6.69 10.17 -13.24
C SER A 32 -5.40 9.83 -12.49
N ILE A 33 -4.51 9.07 -13.12
CA ILE A 33 -3.16 8.76 -12.62
C ILE A 33 -2.15 9.49 -13.51
N THR A 34 -1.60 10.59 -13.02
CA THR A 34 -0.64 11.42 -13.76
C THR A 34 0.49 11.90 -12.85
N GLY A 35 1.69 12.02 -13.41
CA GLY A 35 2.85 12.56 -12.72
C GLY A 35 3.05 14.07 -12.91
N GLY A 36 4.11 14.59 -12.29
CA GLY A 36 4.53 15.99 -12.39
C GLY A 36 3.84 16.92 -11.38
N PRO A 37 4.20 18.23 -11.37
CA PRO A 37 3.73 19.16 -10.35
C PRO A 37 2.22 19.39 -10.31
N GLN A 38 1.52 19.16 -11.43
CA GLN A 38 0.06 19.20 -11.54
C GLN A 38 -0.55 17.79 -11.60
N GLY A 39 0.26 16.77 -11.33
CA GLY A 39 -0.15 15.38 -11.33
C GLY A 39 -0.99 15.02 -10.11
N THR A 40 -1.48 13.79 -10.14
CA THR A 40 -2.25 13.18 -9.04
C THR A 40 -1.42 12.15 -8.27
N VAL A 41 -0.27 11.73 -8.80
CA VAL A 41 0.68 10.85 -8.14
C VAL A 41 2.03 11.56 -8.07
N ASP A 42 2.57 11.66 -6.85
CA ASP A 42 3.92 12.18 -6.64
C ASP A 42 4.90 11.01 -6.72
N PHE A 43 5.63 10.91 -7.83
CA PHE A 43 6.63 9.86 -8.00
C PHE A 43 7.90 10.39 -8.63
N GLY A 44 9.00 9.71 -8.31
CA GLY A 44 10.31 10.00 -8.85
C GLY A 44 11.34 8.98 -8.41
N SER A 45 12.55 9.13 -8.94
CA SER A 45 13.68 8.25 -8.64
C SER A 45 14.99 9.02 -8.73
N GLY A 46 16.04 8.47 -8.12
CA GLY A 46 17.38 9.05 -8.16
C GLY A 46 18.46 7.98 -8.12
N ASN A 47 19.72 8.44 -8.25
CA ASN A 47 20.91 7.59 -8.25
C ASN A 47 20.85 6.43 -9.26
N GLY A 48 20.35 6.70 -10.47
CA GLY A 48 20.30 5.73 -11.56
C GLY A 48 19.14 4.73 -11.48
N SER A 49 18.33 4.77 -10.42
CA SER A 49 17.05 4.04 -10.41
C SER A 49 16.02 4.69 -11.32
N PHE A 50 14.99 3.93 -11.66
CA PHE A 50 13.88 4.36 -12.50
C PHE A 50 12.56 3.93 -11.88
N VAL A 51 11.56 4.80 -11.98
CA VAL A 51 10.17 4.46 -11.72
C VAL A 51 9.25 5.22 -12.67
N ASP A 52 8.20 4.54 -13.12
CA ASP A 52 7.12 5.12 -13.90
C ASP A 52 5.77 4.57 -13.40
N VAL A 53 4.75 5.43 -13.41
CA VAL A 53 3.44 5.11 -12.86
C VAL A 53 2.39 5.35 -13.94
N LYS A 54 1.56 4.34 -14.18
CA LYS A 54 0.54 4.35 -15.23
C LYS A 54 -0.74 3.67 -14.78
N VAL A 55 -1.83 4.00 -15.47
CA VAL A 55 -3.07 3.23 -15.43
C VAL A 55 -2.86 1.86 -16.05
N ASN A 56 -3.40 0.80 -15.43
CA ASN A 56 -3.64 -0.48 -16.08
C ASN A 56 -5.12 -0.86 -16.01
N LYS A 57 -5.70 -1.31 -17.12
CA LYS A 57 -7.13 -1.67 -17.23
C LYS A 57 -7.38 -3.18 -17.26
N ASP A 58 -6.34 -3.98 -17.40
CA ASP A 58 -6.43 -5.43 -17.57
C ASP A 58 -6.21 -6.15 -16.23
N ILE A 59 -5.15 -5.77 -15.52
CA ILE A 59 -4.79 -6.26 -14.18
C ILE A 59 -5.31 -5.25 -13.17
N LYS A 60 -6.47 -5.53 -12.58
CA LYS A 60 -7.13 -4.72 -11.55
C LYS A 60 -7.80 -5.64 -10.54
N TYR A 61 -7.89 -5.19 -9.30
CA TYR A 61 -8.58 -5.92 -8.24
C TYR A 61 -10.07 -5.56 -8.25
N SER A 62 -10.36 -4.26 -8.35
CA SER A 62 -11.70 -3.70 -8.36
C SER A 62 -11.85 -2.66 -9.47
N GLY A 63 -13.04 -2.06 -9.57
CA GLY A 63 -13.27 -0.92 -10.47
C GLY A 63 -12.94 -1.17 -11.95
N LYS A 64 -12.42 -0.12 -12.61
CA LYS A 64 -12.07 -0.11 -14.04
C LYS A 64 -10.57 -0.13 -14.26
N GLN A 65 -9.77 0.20 -13.25
CA GLN A 65 -8.32 0.28 -13.39
C GLN A 65 -7.58 0.06 -12.07
N SER A 66 -6.27 -0.14 -12.17
CA SER A 66 -5.34 -0.13 -11.05
C SER A 66 -4.16 0.80 -11.34
N MET A 67 -3.36 1.07 -10.31
CA MET A 67 -2.08 1.74 -10.48
C MET A 67 -0.99 0.70 -10.80
N MET A 68 -0.43 0.77 -12.01
CA MET A 68 0.78 0.05 -12.40
C MET A 68 2.02 0.88 -12.03
N VAL A 69 2.98 0.26 -11.38
CA VAL A 69 4.30 0.81 -11.09
C VAL A 69 5.36 -0.03 -11.81
N LYS A 70 6.01 0.54 -12.82
CA LYS A 70 7.18 -0.06 -13.46
C LYS A 70 8.44 0.49 -12.81
N TYR A 71 9.36 -0.38 -12.42
CA TYR A 71 10.57 0.03 -11.70
C TYR A 71 11.83 -0.67 -12.20
N ASP A 72 12.96 0.01 -12.00
CA ASP A 72 14.32 -0.54 -12.06
C ASP A 72 15.09 0.04 -10.87
N SER A 73 15.32 -0.79 -9.85
CA SER A 73 15.98 -0.45 -8.59
C SER A 73 17.43 -0.92 -8.65
N VAL A 74 18.36 0.00 -8.42
CA VAL A 74 19.80 -0.28 -8.43
C VAL A 74 20.42 0.03 -7.08
N SER A 75 21.59 -0.54 -6.82
CA SER A 75 22.33 -0.31 -5.58
C SER A 75 22.58 1.18 -5.32
N GLY A 76 22.27 1.67 -4.11
CA GLY A 76 22.36 3.10 -3.76
C GLY A 76 21.28 3.99 -4.40
N GLY A 77 20.41 3.40 -5.21
CA GLY A 77 19.22 3.98 -5.80
C GLY A 77 18.13 4.32 -4.79
N TYR A 78 17.21 5.20 -5.19
CA TYR A 78 15.97 5.41 -4.45
C TYR A 78 14.83 5.77 -5.41
N MET A 79 13.60 5.55 -4.96
CA MET A 79 12.38 5.95 -5.66
C MET A 79 11.25 6.18 -4.68
N TRP A 80 10.21 6.87 -5.12
CA TRP A 80 8.99 7.03 -4.35
C TRP A 80 7.79 7.04 -5.27
N ILE A 81 6.66 6.53 -4.77
CA ILE A 81 5.35 6.63 -5.39
C ILE A 81 4.36 6.98 -4.29
N ALA A 82 3.87 8.22 -4.24
CA ALA A 82 3.13 8.76 -3.12
C ALA A 82 1.76 9.33 -3.52
N ARG A 83 0.82 9.20 -2.58
CA ARG A 83 -0.57 9.65 -2.70
C ARG A 83 -1.05 10.28 -1.39
N GLY A 84 -1.89 11.30 -1.50
CA GLY A 84 -2.45 12.04 -0.36
C GLY A 84 -2.05 13.50 -0.37
N PHE A 85 -1.77 14.07 0.80
CA PHE A 85 -1.64 15.50 1.02
C PHE A 85 -0.19 15.92 1.33
N GLY A 86 0.15 17.18 1.03
CA GLY A 86 1.48 17.75 1.31
C GLY A 86 2.59 17.10 0.47
N LEU A 87 2.31 16.90 -0.82
CA LEU A 87 3.17 16.29 -1.84
C LEU A 87 3.50 17.31 -2.94
N ASP A 88 4.51 17.01 -3.77
CA ASP A 88 4.89 17.88 -4.88
C ASP A 88 3.85 17.84 -6.03
N ALA A 89 3.13 16.72 -6.16
CA ALA A 89 1.97 16.58 -7.04
C ALA A 89 0.75 17.25 -6.42
N LYS A 90 0.41 18.46 -6.90
CA LYS A 90 -0.60 19.35 -6.29
C LYS A 90 -2.03 18.83 -6.32
N ASN A 91 -2.34 17.91 -7.23
CA ASN A 91 -3.69 17.35 -7.39
C ASN A 91 -3.78 15.93 -6.82
N SER A 92 -2.81 15.51 -6.00
CA SER A 92 -2.94 14.28 -5.21
C SER A 92 -3.91 14.49 -4.06
N ALA A 93 -4.78 13.51 -3.83
CA ALA A 93 -5.76 13.53 -2.76
C ALA A 93 -6.23 12.09 -2.47
N TRP A 94 -6.79 11.89 -1.29
CA TRP A 94 -7.59 10.71 -0.96
C TRP A 94 -9.07 10.96 -1.24
N LEU A 95 -9.82 9.87 -1.39
CA LEU A 95 -11.29 9.90 -1.51
C LEU A 95 -11.96 10.47 -0.26
N VAL A 96 -11.34 10.27 0.91
CA VAL A 96 -11.76 10.84 2.19
C VAL A 96 -10.60 11.64 2.78
N GLY A 97 -10.86 12.91 3.11
CA GLY A 97 -9.87 13.79 3.71
C GLY A 97 -9.49 13.37 5.15
N PRO A 98 -8.27 13.68 5.63
CA PRO A 98 -7.76 13.16 6.90
C PRO A 98 -8.56 13.66 8.12
N ASP A 99 -9.12 14.87 8.03
CA ASP A 99 -9.93 15.48 9.10
C ASP A 99 -11.29 14.78 9.31
N GLY A 100 -11.77 14.03 8.32
CA GLY A 100 -13.02 13.26 8.39
C GLY A 100 -12.88 11.89 9.04
N ILE A 101 -11.67 11.48 9.42
CA ILE A 101 -11.37 10.13 9.90
C ILE A 101 -11.26 10.11 11.42
N ALA A 102 -11.99 9.18 12.06
CA ALA A 102 -11.84 8.89 13.49
C ALA A 102 -10.58 8.04 13.72
N TRP A 103 -9.40 8.65 13.67
CA TRP A 103 -8.10 7.97 13.73
C TRP A 103 -7.89 7.09 14.96
N ASN A 104 -8.53 7.41 16.08
CA ASN A 104 -8.51 6.58 17.28
C ASN A 104 -9.19 5.21 17.12
N LYS A 105 -9.92 4.98 16.03
CA LYS A 105 -10.52 3.69 15.66
C LYS A 105 -9.76 2.96 14.56
N VAL A 106 -8.80 3.60 13.91
CA VAL A 106 -8.07 3.01 12.79
C VAL A 106 -6.87 2.23 13.33
N LYS A 107 -6.71 0.98 12.92
CA LYS A 107 -5.59 0.11 13.31
C LYS A 107 -4.40 0.18 12.36
N GLY A 108 -4.64 0.51 11.10
CA GLY A 108 -3.58 0.55 10.10
C GLY A 108 -4.08 0.90 8.71
N ILE A 109 -3.20 0.65 7.74
CA ILE A 109 -3.46 0.81 6.32
C ILE A 109 -3.39 -0.55 5.63
N SER A 110 -4.28 -0.81 4.69
CA SER A 110 -4.24 -1.98 3.83
C SER A 110 -4.32 -1.59 2.37
N LEU A 111 -3.83 -2.46 1.50
CA LEU A 111 -3.92 -2.29 0.05
C LEU A 111 -4.00 -3.67 -0.62
N TYR A 112 -4.60 -3.74 -1.79
CA TYR A 112 -4.43 -4.88 -2.67
C TYR A 112 -3.19 -4.69 -3.53
N MET A 113 -2.35 -5.71 -3.58
CA MET A 113 -1.19 -5.77 -4.46
C MET A 113 -1.30 -7.02 -5.33
N TYR A 114 -0.99 -6.90 -6.62
CA TYR A 114 -0.83 -8.05 -7.50
C TYR A 114 0.62 -8.52 -7.43
N GLY A 115 0.84 -9.62 -6.70
CA GLY A 115 2.16 -10.19 -6.47
C GLY A 115 2.65 -10.97 -7.69
N SER A 116 3.97 -10.95 -7.88
CA SER A 116 4.67 -11.76 -8.89
C SER A 116 5.52 -12.87 -8.26
N ASN A 117 5.60 -12.90 -6.93
CA ASN A 117 6.49 -13.74 -6.14
C ASN A 117 7.96 -13.52 -6.53
N SER A 118 8.31 -12.26 -6.77
CA SER A 118 9.68 -11.86 -7.15
C SER A 118 10.66 -11.88 -5.98
N GLY A 119 10.17 -11.89 -4.73
CA GLY A 119 10.97 -11.65 -3.54
C GLY A 119 11.40 -10.19 -3.37
N ALA A 120 10.85 -9.26 -4.18
CA ALA A 120 11.14 -7.84 -4.02
C ALA A 120 10.69 -7.35 -2.64
N ARG A 121 11.51 -6.52 -1.99
CA ARG A 121 11.19 -5.91 -0.70
C ARG A 121 10.66 -4.51 -0.91
N ILE A 122 9.45 -4.27 -0.43
CA ILE A 122 8.73 -3.00 -0.57
C ILE A 122 8.62 -2.34 0.80
N ALA A 123 8.94 -1.06 0.86
CA ALA A 123 8.60 -0.20 1.98
C ALA A 123 7.27 0.50 1.70
N LEU A 124 6.37 0.48 2.69
CA LEU A 124 5.23 1.38 2.77
C LEU A 124 5.56 2.43 3.82
N ASP A 125 5.71 3.65 3.35
CA ASP A 125 5.93 4.83 4.16
C ASP A 125 4.59 5.56 4.36
N ILE A 126 4.37 6.12 5.55
CA ILE A 126 3.30 7.07 5.83
C ILE A 126 3.90 8.35 6.39
N LYS A 127 3.32 9.51 6.03
CA LYS A 127 3.71 10.81 6.58
C LYS A 127 2.66 11.26 7.59
N ASP A 128 3.10 11.54 8.80
CA ASP A 128 2.22 11.85 9.93
C ASP A 128 1.94 13.37 10.06
N SER A 129 1.20 13.76 11.10
CA SER A 129 0.86 15.18 11.32
C SER A 129 2.05 16.05 11.76
N GLY A 130 3.09 15.45 12.36
CA GLY A 130 4.40 16.05 12.65
C GLY A 130 5.34 16.15 11.44
N ASN A 131 4.90 15.68 10.26
CA ASN A 131 5.70 15.51 9.03
C ASN A 131 6.79 14.43 9.13
N GLU A 132 6.79 13.63 10.18
CA GLU A 132 7.67 12.48 10.32
C GLU A 132 7.20 11.35 9.39
N ILE A 133 8.16 10.73 8.71
CA ILE A 133 7.94 9.56 7.88
C ILE A 133 8.11 8.31 8.72
N TRP A 134 7.10 7.46 8.68
CA TRP A 134 7.03 6.18 9.35
C TRP A 134 7.03 5.08 8.31
N ARG A 135 7.72 3.97 8.58
CA ARG A 135 7.95 2.89 7.63
C ARG A 135 7.52 1.55 8.18
N ILE A 136 6.94 0.74 7.30
CA ILE A 136 6.84 -0.71 7.43
C ILE A 136 7.37 -1.34 6.14
N MET A 137 7.78 -2.61 6.19
CA MET A 137 8.25 -3.33 5.01
C MET A 137 7.54 -4.68 4.87
N PHE A 138 7.32 -5.09 3.63
CA PHE A 138 6.81 -6.41 3.28
C PHE A 138 7.45 -6.90 1.98
N ASP A 139 7.34 -8.19 1.71
CA ASP A 139 7.95 -8.83 0.55
C ASP A 139 6.88 -9.28 -0.46
N ASP A 140 7.19 -9.17 -1.76
CA ASP A 140 6.44 -9.80 -2.83
C ASP A 140 6.71 -11.32 -2.84
N ASN A 141 6.05 -12.04 -1.93
CA ASN A 141 6.18 -13.48 -1.70
C ASN A 141 4.91 -14.27 -2.04
N PHE A 142 4.06 -13.70 -2.89
CA PHE A 142 2.79 -14.27 -3.31
C PHE A 142 2.56 -13.99 -4.78
N LYS A 143 1.61 -14.72 -5.40
CA LYS A 143 1.18 -14.49 -6.77
C LYS A 143 -0.26 -14.02 -6.77
N GLU A 144 -0.60 -13.22 -7.78
CA GLU A 144 -1.94 -12.65 -7.95
C GLU A 144 -2.32 -11.65 -6.86
N TRP A 145 -3.59 -11.24 -6.82
CA TRP A 145 -4.08 -10.25 -5.87
C TRP A 145 -4.08 -10.79 -4.45
N LYS A 146 -3.47 -10.02 -3.55
CA LYS A 146 -3.52 -10.25 -2.11
C LYS A 146 -3.68 -8.92 -1.40
N GLN A 147 -4.51 -8.92 -0.36
CA GLN A 147 -4.53 -7.80 0.58
C GLN A 147 -3.28 -7.85 1.46
N VAL A 148 -2.53 -6.76 1.46
CA VAL A 148 -1.41 -6.51 2.36
C VAL A 148 -1.93 -5.58 3.44
N THR A 149 -1.81 -6.01 4.70
CA THR A 149 -2.29 -5.27 5.87
C THR A 149 -1.10 -4.84 6.72
N CYS A 150 -1.05 -3.55 7.06
CA CYS A 150 0.04 -2.92 7.76
C CYS A 150 -0.47 -2.19 9.01
N ASP A 151 -0.39 -2.85 10.17
CA ASP A 151 -0.78 -2.27 11.46
C ASP A 151 0.13 -1.09 11.83
N PHE A 152 -0.46 0.03 12.27
CA PHE A 152 0.29 1.22 12.68
C PHE A 152 1.27 0.96 13.82
N VAL A 153 0.95 0.02 14.71
CA VAL A 153 1.85 -0.38 15.81
C VAL A 153 3.16 -1.01 15.34
N ASN A 154 3.23 -1.46 14.09
CA ASN A 154 4.42 -2.08 13.50
C ASN A 154 5.23 -1.11 12.63
N PHE A 155 4.76 0.12 12.45
CA PHE A 155 5.54 1.15 11.79
C PHE A 155 6.63 1.67 12.73
N PHE A 156 7.78 2.02 12.15
CA PHE A 156 8.87 2.67 12.86
C PHE A 156 9.27 3.97 12.16
N ALA A 157 9.69 4.98 12.91
CA ALA A 157 10.21 6.22 12.35
C ALA A 157 11.37 5.92 11.40
N ARG A 158 11.31 6.43 10.16
CA ARG A 158 12.32 6.21 9.14
C ARG A 158 13.65 6.81 9.59
N GLY A 159 14.68 5.98 9.70
CA GLY A 159 15.98 6.37 10.28
C GLY A 159 17.03 6.86 9.28
N ASP A 160 16.92 6.51 7.99
CA ASP A 160 17.89 6.89 6.97
C ASP A 160 17.70 8.32 6.45
N TRP A 161 16.46 8.82 6.43
CA TRP A 161 16.14 10.18 5.99
C TRP A 161 14.77 10.63 6.51
N GLN A 162 14.65 11.93 6.83
CA GLN A 162 13.41 12.60 7.21
C GLN A 162 13.33 13.97 6.51
N PRO A 163 12.13 14.47 6.18
CA PRO A 163 11.95 15.81 5.64
C PRO A 163 12.47 16.91 6.57
N ASP A 164 12.89 18.02 5.98
CA ASP A 164 13.15 19.25 6.73
C ASP A 164 11.85 19.74 7.37
N GLY A 165 11.88 20.02 8.67
CA GLY A 165 10.71 20.42 9.45
C GLY A 165 9.86 19.27 10.02
N ALA A 166 10.26 18.01 9.84
CA ALA A 166 9.73 16.92 10.66
C ALA A 166 10.12 17.12 12.14
N ASP A 167 9.19 16.87 13.05
CA ASP A 167 9.44 16.99 14.50
C ASP A 167 10.41 15.94 15.04
N LYS A 168 10.48 14.76 14.40
CA LYS A 168 11.40 13.65 14.68
C LYS A 168 11.29 13.15 16.13
N ASN A 169 10.07 13.09 16.65
CA ASN A 169 9.82 12.71 18.04
C ASN A 169 9.59 11.21 18.24
N ALA A 170 9.55 10.42 17.15
CA ALA A 170 9.28 8.98 17.19
C ALA A 170 7.95 8.65 17.90
N VAL A 171 6.96 9.54 17.75
CA VAL A 171 5.56 9.32 18.11
C VAL A 171 4.73 9.41 16.83
N LEU A 172 3.95 8.38 16.51
CA LEU A 172 3.12 8.41 15.30
C LEU A 172 1.93 9.35 15.52
N ASN A 173 1.99 10.55 14.92
CA ASN A 173 0.98 11.59 15.13
C ASN A 173 -0.12 11.56 14.07
N PHE A 174 -1.37 11.49 14.51
CA PHE A 174 -2.53 11.60 13.62
C PHE A 174 -2.94 13.06 13.41
N PRO A 175 -3.59 13.42 12.29
CA PRO A 175 -3.92 12.55 11.16
C PRO A 175 -2.71 12.17 10.28
N ILE A 176 -2.76 11.01 9.63
CA ILE A 176 -1.82 10.67 8.54
C ILE A 176 -2.19 11.49 7.30
N LYS A 177 -1.17 12.04 6.63
CA LYS A 177 -1.34 12.93 5.47
C LYS A 177 -1.15 12.22 4.14
N SER A 178 -0.23 11.28 4.04
CA SER A 178 0.06 10.58 2.79
C SER A 178 0.66 9.21 3.05
N TYR A 179 0.56 8.35 2.04
CA TYR A 179 1.29 7.10 1.97
C TYR A 179 2.21 7.08 0.75
N ARG A 180 3.25 6.26 0.79
CA ARG A 180 4.28 6.15 -0.24
C ARG A 180 4.81 4.72 -0.33
N PHE A 181 5.00 4.23 -1.56
CA PHE A 181 5.76 3.01 -1.82
C PHE A 181 7.20 3.35 -2.20
N GLU A 182 8.13 2.50 -1.76
CA GLU A 182 9.53 2.53 -2.17
C GLU A 182 10.04 1.09 -2.35
N LEU A 183 10.62 0.78 -3.52
CA LEU A 183 11.31 -0.50 -3.72
C LEU A 183 12.69 -0.45 -3.08
N ARG A 184 12.99 -1.45 -2.23
CA ARG A 184 14.22 -1.51 -1.43
C ARG A 184 15.19 -2.59 -1.87
N SER A 185 14.72 -3.62 -2.56
CA SER A 185 15.58 -4.61 -3.21
C SER A 185 16.02 -4.13 -4.58
N GLU A 186 17.24 -4.50 -4.98
CA GLU A 186 17.72 -4.34 -6.35
C GLU A 186 16.92 -5.23 -7.31
N GLY A 187 16.70 -4.76 -8.53
CA GLY A 187 15.99 -5.50 -9.56
C GLY A 187 14.96 -4.65 -10.29
N LYS A 188 14.37 -5.25 -11.34
CA LYS A 188 13.40 -4.61 -12.21
C LYS A 188 12.12 -5.42 -12.26
N GLY A 189 11.00 -4.73 -12.40
CA GLY A 189 9.70 -5.38 -12.43
C GLY A 189 8.55 -4.42 -12.62
N THR A 190 7.36 -4.98 -12.44
CA THR A 190 6.10 -4.25 -12.47
C THR A 190 5.26 -4.71 -11.30
N LEU A 191 4.76 -3.76 -10.51
CA LEU A 191 3.78 -3.99 -9.46
C LEU A 191 2.45 -3.36 -9.84
N TYR A 192 1.36 -3.89 -9.29
CA TYR A 192 0.03 -3.32 -9.42
C TYR A 192 -0.56 -3.15 -8.03
N PHE A 193 -1.13 -1.98 -7.78
CA PHE A 193 -1.77 -1.63 -6.53
C PHE A 193 -3.19 -1.18 -6.78
N ASP A 194 -4.08 -1.57 -5.87
CA ASP A 194 -5.50 -1.27 -5.94
C ASP A 194 -6.09 -1.19 -4.51
N GLN A 195 -7.23 -0.52 -4.36
CA GLN A 195 -8.06 -0.50 -3.16
C GLN A 195 -7.27 -0.32 -1.84
N VAL A 196 -6.79 0.91 -1.63
CA VAL A 196 -6.11 1.34 -0.41
C VAL A 196 -7.14 1.81 0.61
N GLU A 197 -7.08 1.23 1.80
CA GLU A 197 -8.05 1.41 2.87
C GLU A 197 -7.36 1.67 4.21
N LEU A 198 -8.03 2.39 5.09
CA LEU A 198 -7.73 2.45 6.51
C LEU A 198 -8.69 1.52 7.25
N TYR A 199 -8.20 0.43 7.84
CA TYR A 199 -9.05 -0.56 8.50
C TYR A 199 -9.11 -0.37 10.02
N LEU A 200 -10.22 -0.83 10.59
CA LEU A 200 -10.65 -0.60 11.97
C LEU A 200 -10.29 -1.73 12.94
#